data_AF-A0A7W1SGT8-F1
#
_entry.id   AF-A0A7W1SGT8-F1
#
_cell.length_a   1.000
_cell.length_b   1.000
_cell.length_c   1.000
_cell.angle_alpha   90.00
_cell.angle_beta   90.00
_cell.angle_gamma   90.00
#
_symmetry.space_group_name_H-M   'P 1'
#
loop_
_entity.id
_entity.type
_entity.pdbx_description
1 polymer ?
#
loop_
_entity_poly.entity_id
_entity_poly.type
_entity_poly.pdbx_seq_one_letter_code
_entity_poly.pdbx_strand_id
1 'polypeptide(L)'
;EAEFLEQQRAVMPAVRPELVLLAEKDTELVGFIFAVPDLLRARRGEAMDTVILKTMAVHPSVAGMGLGGLLMDEVQRAARDLGFLTAIHALMHEQNRSRTLSARYARPFRRYTLFSRPL
;
A
#
# COMPACT_ATOMS: atom_id res chain seq x y z
N GLU A 1 -5.77 -18.23 -9.55
CA GLU A 1 -5.03 -17.19 -10.30
C GLU A 1 -5.96 -16.26 -11.09
N ALA A 2 -6.81 -16.76 -11.99
CA ALA A 2 -7.71 -15.94 -12.80
C ALA A 2 -8.66 -15.02 -11.99
N GLU A 3 -9.29 -15.54 -10.93
CA GLU A 3 -10.19 -14.74 -10.06
C GLU A 3 -9.45 -13.62 -9.33
N PHE A 4 -8.21 -13.87 -8.90
CA PHE A 4 -7.36 -12.86 -8.29
C PHE A 4 -7.03 -11.74 -9.29
N LEU A 5 -6.63 -12.12 -10.51
CA LEU A 5 -6.34 -11.15 -11.56
C LEU A 5 -7.57 -10.31 -11.91
N GLU A 6 -8.75 -10.93 -11.98
CA GLU A 6 -10.01 -10.23 -12.24
C GLU A 6 -10.32 -9.19 -11.15
N GLN A 7 -10.14 -9.54 -9.87
CA GLN A 7 -10.30 -8.57 -8.77
C GLN A 7 -9.31 -7.40 -8.86
N GLN A 8 -8.07 -7.63 -9.34
CA GLN A 8 -7.07 -6.57 -9.47
C GLN A 8 -7.28 -5.68 -10.71
N ARG A 9 -7.97 -6.14 -11.77
CA ARG A 9 -8.21 -5.31 -12.97
C ARG A 9 -8.89 -3.99 -12.66
N ALA A 10 -9.80 -3.97 -11.70
CA ALA A 10 -10.51 -2.76 -11.30
C ALA A 10 -9.59 -1.65 -10.75
N VAL A 11 -8.41 -2.00 -10.24
CA VAL A 11 -7.45 -1.02 -9.68
C VAL A 11 -6.42 -0.55 -10.72
N MET A 12 -6.20 -1.32 -11.79
CA MET A 12 -5.15 -1.05 -12.80
C MET A 12 -5.22 0.36 -13.40
N PRO A 13 -6.39 0.93 -13.75
CA PRO A 13 -6.46 2.30 -14.29
C PRO A 13 -5.99 3.38 -13.32
N ALA A 14 -5.92 3.08 -12.02
CA ALA A 14 -5.49 4.01 -10.97
C ALA A 14 -4.04 3.78 -10.53
N VAL A 15 -3.38 2.76 -11.07
CA VAL A 15 -1.98 2.48 -10.76
C VAL A 15 -1.12 3.57 -11.39
N ARG A 16 -0.26 4.16 -10.56
CA ARG A 16 0.75 5.13 -10.99
C ARG A 16 2.13 4.49 -10.85
N PRO A 17 2.94 4.42 -11.91
CA PRO A 17 4.27 3.80 -11.84
C PRO A 17 5.15 4.38 -10.71
N GLU A 18 5.04 5.67 -10.45
CA GLU A 18 5.78 6.38 -9.40
C GLU A 18 5.41 5.91 -7.98
N LEU A 19 4.23 5.28 -7.83
CA LEU A 19 3.74 4.71 -6.58
C LEU A 19 3.91 3.19 -6.52
N VAL A 20 4.64 2.59 -7.46
CA VAL A 20 4.97 1.16 -7.50
C VAL A 20 6.48 1.02 -7.39
N LEU A 21 6.96 0.58 -6.24
CA LEU A 21 8.40 0.40 -6.01
C LEU A 21 8.75 -1.08 -5.95
N LEU A 22 9.78 -1.44 -6.70
CA LEU A 22 10.37 -2.77 -6.74
C LEU A 22 11.79 -2.68 -6.17
N ALA A 23 12.14 -3.60 -5.29
CA ALA A 23 13.49 -3.74 -4.76
C ALA A 23 14.12 -5.01 -5.32
N GLU A 24 15.22 -4.84 -6.03
CA GLU A 24 15.97 -5.93 -6.64
C GLU A 24 17.33 -6.09 -5.96
N LYS A 25 17.77 -7.35 -5.80
CA LYS A 25 19.11 -7.71 -5.36
C LYS A 25 19.64 -8.78 -6.30
N ASP A 26 20.77 -8.53 -6.94
CA ASP A 26 21.39 -9.48 -7.87
C ASP A 26 20.41 -10.01 -8.92
N THR A 27 19.55 -9.13 -9.47
CA THR A 27 18.45 -9.42 -10.42
C THR A 27 17.22 -10.14 -9.86
N GLU A 28 17.20 -10.49 -8.57
CA GLU A 28 16.04 -11.07 -7.91
C GLU A 28 15.16 -10.00 -7.25
N LEU A 29 13.84 -10.09 -7.45
CA LEU A 29 12.88 -9.25 -6.74
C LEU A 29 12.80 -9.67 -5.26
N VAL A 30 13.36 -8.83 -4.38
CA VAL A 30 13.43 -9.10 -2.94
C VAL A 30 12.44 -8.27 -2.12
N GLY A 31 11.68 -7.37 -2.76
CA GLY A 31 10.60 -6.67 -2.10
C GLY A 31 9.82 -5.77 -3.05
N PHE A 32 8.62 -5.41 -2.63
CA PHE A 32 7.83 -4.40 -3.32
C PHE A 32 6.91 -3.66 -2.36
N ILE A 33 6.50 -2.47 -2.76
CA ILE A 33 5.37 -1.76 -2.17
C ILE A 33 4.61 -1.07 -3.31
N PHE A 34 3.28 -1.02 -3.19
CA PHE A 34 2.52 -0.12 -4.04
C PHE A 34 1.40 0.59 -3.31
N ALA A 35 1.10 1.78 -3.84
CA ALA A 35 0.06 2.65 -3.38
C ALA A 35 -0.83 3.11 -4.55
N VAL A 36 -2.06 3.47 -4.25
CA VAL A 36 -3.02 3.97 -5.25
C VAL A 36 -3.74 5.20 -4.72
N PRO A 37 -4.17 6.15 -5.57
CA PRO A 37 -5.01 7.25 -5.15
C PRO A 37 -6.31 6.75 -4.49
N ASP A 38 -6.85 7.49 -3.52
CA ASP A 38 -8.18 7.19 -2.96
C ASP A 38 -9.29 7.55 -3.96
N LEU A 39 -9.59 6.62 -4.86
CA LEU A 39 -10.61 6.79 -5.90
C LEU A 39 -12.01 7.11 -5.36
N LEU A 40 -12.31 6.77 -4.10
CA LEU A 40 -13.61 7.07 -3.51
C LEU A 40 -13.78 8.55 -3.24
N ARG A 41 -12.69 9.29 -2.96
CA ARG A 41 -12.73 10.76 -2.86
C ARG A 41 -13.11 11.38 -4.21
N ALA A 42 -12.56 10.87 -5.32
CA ALA A 42 -12.85 11.37 -6.66
C ALA A 42 -14.31 11.14 -7.02
N ARG A 43 -14.85 9.96 -6.68
CA ARG A 43 -16.28 9.66 -6.87
C ARG A 43 -17.20 10.58 -6.06
N ARG A 44 -16.72 11.18 -4.96
CA ARG A 44 -17.45 12.16 -4.16
C ARG A 44 -17.20 13.61 -4.59
N GLY A 45 -16.39 13.85 -5.63
CA GLY A 45 -16.02 15.20 -6.08
C GLY A 45 -15.02 15.92 -5.15
N GLU A 46 -14.33 15.18 -4.30
CA GLU A 46 -13.31 15.72 -3.39
C GLU A 46 -11.93 15.78 -4.07
N ALA A 47 -11.03 16.59 -3.51
CA ALA A 47 -9.64 16.66 -3.95
C ALA A 47 -8.93 15.30 -3.86
N MET A 48 -8.11 15.00 -4.87
CA MET A 48 -7.24 13.81 -4.93
C MET A 48 -5.95 14.01 -4.11
N ASP A 49 -6.11 14.26 -2.83
CA ASP A 49 -5.00 14.55 -1.89
C ASP A 49 -4.59 13.34 -1.02
N THR A 50 -5.26 12.20 -1.20
CA THR A 50 -5.08 11.02 -0.35
C THR A 50 -4.61 9.81 -1.15
N VAL A 51 -3.57 9.14 -0.65
CA VAL A 51 -3.06 7.88 -1.18
C VAL A 51 -3.35 6.72 -0.22
N ILE A 52 -3.68 5.55 -0.77
CA ILE A 52 -3.89 4.30 -0.05
C ILE A 52 -2.66 3.42 -0.25
N LEU A 53 -1.92 3.15 0.83
CA LEU A 53 -0.87 2.14 0.83
C LEU A 53 -1.51 0.76 0.88
N LYS A 54 -1.39 -0.01 -0.19
CA LYS A 54 -2.18 -1.22 -0.40
C LYS A 54 -1.45 -2.47 0.06
N THR A 55 -0.32 -2.78 -0.56
CA THR A 55 0.41 -4.02 -0.31
C THR A 55 1.90 -3.77 -0.30
N MET A 56 2.58 -4.39 0.66
CA MET A 56 4.02 -4.45 0.75
C MET A 56 4.43 -5.87 1.09
N ALA A 57 5.49 -6.36 0.46
CA ALA A 57 6.13 -7.61 0.82
C ALA A 57 7.65 -7.46 0.76
N VAL A 58 8.33 -8.21 1.62
CA VAL A 58 9.79 -8.30 1.68
C VAL A 58 10.12 -9.78 1.72
N HIS A 59 11.03 -10.21 0.85
CA HIS A 59 11.47 -11.59 0.77
C HIS A 59 12.18 -12.01 2.07
N PRO A 60 11.91 -13.22 2.61
CA PRO A 60 12.49 -13.66 3.88
C PRO A 60 14.02 -13.64 3.94
N SER A 61 14.71 -13.84 2.82
CA SER A 61 16.19 -13.81 2.75
C SER A 61 16.81 -12.46 3.13
N VAL A 62 16.03 -11.37 3.07
CA VAL A 62 16.44 -10.01 3.46
C VAL A 62 15.58 -9.44 4.60
N ALA A 63 14.83 -10.30 5.29
CA ALA A 63 14.01 -9.89 6.43
C ALA A 63 14.87 -9.31 7.57
N GLY A 64 14.37 -8.29 8.24
CA GLY A 64 15.08 -7.64 9.36
C GLY A 64 16.16 -6.65 8.94
N MET A 65 16.50 -6.55 7.65
CA MET A 65 17.51 -5.61 7.14
C MET A 65 16.99 -4.17 6.93
N GLY A 66 15.74 -3.90 7.30
CA GLY A 66 15.14 -2.56 7.16
C GLY A 66 14.48 -2.27 5.81
N LEU A 67 14.50 -3.19 4.84
CA LEU A 67 13.95 -2.96 3.50
C LEU A 67 12.49 -2.49 3.48
N GLY A 68 11.63 -3.07 4.32
CA GLY A 68 10.23 -2.63 4.40
C GLY A 68 10.09 -1.18 4.92
N GLY A 69 11.00 -0.75 5.79
CA GLY A 69 11.06 0.63 6.26
C GLY A 69 11.48 1.61 5.18
N LEU A 70 12.48 1.22 4.39
CA LEU A 70 12.96 2.00 3.24
C LEU A 70 11.86 2.14 2.18
N LEU A 71 11.25 1.03 1.76
CA LEU A 71 10.15 1.03 0.78
C LEU A 71 8.99 1.92 1.23
N MET A 72 8.64 1.87 2.52
CA MET A 72 7.61 2.73 3.11
C MET A 72 7.95 4.22 3.05
N ASP A 73 9.19 4.61 3.36
CA ASP A 73 9.61 6.01 3.27
C ASP A 73 9.61 6.51 1.83
N GLU A 74 10.17 5.71 0.91
CA GLU A 74 10.29 6.08 -0.50
C GLU A 74 8.92 6.22 -1.17
N VAL A 75 7.96 5.32 -0.91
CA VAL A 75 6.61 5.45 -1.49
C VAL A 75 5.87 6.66 -0.93
N GLN A 76 6.09 7.01 0.34
CA GLN A 76 5.49 8.22 0.92
C GLN A 76 6.16 9.48 0.36
N ARG A 77 7.46 9.46 0.08
CA ARG A 77 8.16 10.55 -0.60
C ARG A 77 7.61 10.75 -2.01
N ALA A 78 7.52 9.69 -2.80
CA ALA A 78 6.92 9.73 -4.12
C ALA A 78 5.48 10.26 -4.06
N ALA A 79 4.68 9.83 -3.09
CA ALA A 79 3.33 10.37 -2.91
C ALA A 79 3.32 11.88 -2.62
N ARG A 80 4.22 12.37 -1.75
CA ARG A 80 4.33 13.80 -1.46
C ARG A 80 4.73 14.61 -2.70
N ASP A 81 5.69 14.12 -3.48
CA ASP A 81 6.15 14.78 -4.71
C ASP A 81 5.04 14.89 -5.77
N LEU A 82 4.07 13.98 -5.70
CA LEU A 82 2.87 13.97 -6.55
C LEU A 82 1.73 14.83 -6.00
N GLY A 83 1.92 15.51 -4.86
CA GLY A 83 0.94 16.40 -4.25
C GLY A 83 -0.05 15.73 -3.30
N PHE A 84 0.14 14.44 -2.96
CA PHE A 84 -0.68 13.81 -1.93
C PHE A 84 -0.30 14.36 -0.55
N LEU A 85 -1.30 14.72 0.24
CA LEU A 85 -1.17 15.28 1.58
C LEU A 85 -1.38 14.24 2.68
N THR A 86 -2.13 13.18 2.39
CA THR A 86 -2.50 12.15 3.37
C THR A 86 -2.21 10.75 2.84
N ALA A 87 -1.68 9.87 3.68
CA ALA A 87 -1.53 8.46 3.39
C ALA A 87 -2.36 7.60 4.37
N ILE A 88 -3.05 6.59 3.84
CA ILE A 88 -3.82 5.62 4.62
C ILE A 88 -3.18 4.24 4.49
N HIS A 89 -2.81 3.66 5.62
CA HIS A 89 -2.39 2.26 5.73
C HIS A 89 -3.66 1.41 5.93
N ALA A 90 -4.24 0.91 4.84
CA ALA A 90 -5.60 0.39 4.84
C ALA A 90 -5.69 -1.12 5.15
N LEU A 91 -6.83 -1.54 5.72
CA LEU A 91 -7.26 -2.93 5.90
C LEU A 91 -6.22 -3.87 6.55
N MET A 92 -5.38 -3.31 7.42
CA MET A 92 -4.37 -4.08 8.14
C MET A 92 -5.01 -4.83 9.31
N HIS A 93 -4.82 -6.15 9.37
CA HIS A 93 -5.26 -6.96 10.50
C HIS A 93 -4.52 -6.54 11.78
N GLU A 94 -5.20 -6.56 12.93
CA GLU A 94 -4.63 -6.06 14.19
C GLU A 94 -3.39 -6.81 14.66
N GLN A 95 -3.18 -8.04 14.17
CA GLN A 95 -2.03 -8.87 14.49
C GLN A 95 -0.91 -8.80 13.44
N ASN A 96 -1.05 -7.97 12.38
CA ASN A 96 -0.03 -7.88 11.34
C ASN A 96 1.27 -7.27 11.87
N ARG A 97 2.40 -7.90 11.53
CA ARG A 97 3.75 -7.37 11.79
C ARG A 97 3.96 -5.96 11.21
N SER A 98 3.27 -5.66 10.10
CA SER A 98 3.26 -4.34 9.45
C SER A 98 2.76 -3.20 10.36
N ARG A 99 2.11 -3.51 11.50
CA ARG A 99 1.74 -2.51 12.51
C ARG A 99 2.95 -1.83 13.13
N THR A 100 4.00 -2.58 13.45
CA THR A 100 5.22 -2.03 14.03
C THR A 100 5.87 -1.03 13.08
N LEU A 101 5.85 -1.34 11.77
CA LEU A 101 6.33 -0.43 10.74
C LEU A 101 5.43 0.81 10.63
N SER A 102 4.12 0.61 10.56
CA SER A 102 3.15 1.71 10.40
C SER A 102 3.15 2.67 11.59
N ALA A 103 3.40 2.18 12.81
CA ALA A 103 3.41 2.99 14.03
C ALA A 103 4.46 4.12 14.02
N ARG A 104 5.47 4.05 13.14
CA ARG A 104 6.46 5.12 12.96
C ARG A 104 5.91 6.32 12.19
N TYR A 105 4.91 6.10 11.33
CA TYR A 105 4.42 7.09 10.37
C TYR A 105 2.94 7.42 10.54
N ALA A 106 2.19 6.54 11.19
CA ALA A 106 0.74 6.58 11.25
C ALA A 106 0.21 6.08 12.59
N ARG A 107 -1.03 6.48 12.88
CA ARG A 107 -1.82 6.00 14.02
C ARG A 107 -3.12 5.36 13.53
N PRO A 108 -3.67 4.35 14.23
CA PRO A 108 -4.99 3.84 13.90
C PRO A 108 -6.02 4.98 13.97
N PHE A 109 -6.73 5.21 12.87
CA PHE A 109 -7.79 6.23 12.81
C PHE A 109 -9.20 5.62 12.86
N ARG A 110 -9.35 4.37 12.39
CA ARG A 110 -10.62 3.61 12.39
C ARG A 110 -10.36 2.11 12.52
N ARG A 111 -11.33 1.38 13.10
CA ARG A 111 -11.37 -0.08 13.23
C ARG A 111 -12.70 -0.61 12.68
N TYR A 112 -12.67 -1.79 12.07
CA TYR A 112 -13.82 -2.38 11.40
C TYR A 112 -13.79 -3.91 11.54
N THR A 113 -14.96 -4.52 11.43
CA THR A 113 -15.12 -5.97 11.31
C THR A 113 -15.62 -6.28 9.90
N LEU A 114 -14.96 -7.21 9.20
CA LEU A 114 -15.39 -7.67 7.89
C LEU A 114 -16.44 -8.77 8.05
N PHE A 115 -17.58 -8.61 7.38
CA PHE A 115 -18.64 -9.63 7.31
C PHE A 115 -18.61 -10.29 5.94
N SER A 116 -18.90 -11.60 5.89
CA SER A 116 -19.08 -12.36 4.66
C SER A 116 -20.41 -13.11 4.71
N ARG A 117 -21.15 -13.12 3.60
CA ARG A 117 -22.30 -14.00 3.39
C ARG A 117 -21.98 -14.91 2.21
N PRO A 118 -22.19 -16.24 2.31
CA PRO A 118 -22.17 -17.11 1.15
C PRO A 118 -23.15 -16.57 0.10
N LEU A 119 -22.71 -16.44 -1.15
CA LEU A 119 -23.55 -15.98 -2.25
C LEU A 119 -24.59 -17.03 -2.60
#